data_AF-A0A0D6QW48-F1
#
_entry.id   AF-A0A0D6QW48-F1
#
_cell.length_a   1.000
_cell.length_b   1.000
_cell.length_c   1.000
_cell.angle_alpha   90.00
_cell.angle_beta   90.00
_cell.angle_gamma   90.00
#
_symmetry.space_group_name_H-M   'P 1'
#
loop_
_entity.id
_entity.type
_entity.pdbx_description
1 polymer ?
#
loop_
_entity_poly.entity_id
_entity_poly.type
_entity_poly.pdbx_seq_one_letter_code
_entity_poly.pdbx_strand_id
1 'polypeptide(L)'
;MAADMMKEVKLWNDKREREMYDNFADLFAIIRTMEKLEKAYVRDVISPKDYEPECTKLIAQFKTLTTSLKDTVPSVDRFMETYKMDCPAAVNRLLVSGIPATVEHKAQSSDMGTAVAVAECVQHFITAMDSLKLNMMAVDQVHPPLSDLLSALNKVPQLSSDFEGKVKMREWISRLNKMSAADELTDQQARQLLFDLETSYNAFINALPKSS
;
A
#
# COMPACT_ATOMS: atom_id res chain seq x y z
N MET A 1 27.96 -7.50 -56.86
CA MET A 1 28.01 -7.70 -55.39
C MET A 1 28.82 -6.63 -54.66
N ALA A 2 29.90 -6.06 -55.21
CA ALA A 2 30.71 -5.04 -54.51
C ALA A 2 30.04 -3.65 -54.37
N ALA A 3 29.12 -3.28 -55.28
CA ALA A 3 28.49 -1.94 -55.26
C ALA A 3 27.44 -1.73 -54.14
N ASP A 4 26.88 -2.82 -53.60
CA ASP A 4 25.83 -2.76 -52.57
C ASP A 4 26.42 -2.66 -51.15
N MET A 5 27.68 -3.08 -50.97
CA MET A 5 28.42 -2.97 -49.71
C MET A 5 29.00 -1.57 -49.45
N MET A 6 28.92 -0.65 -50.43
CA MET A 6 29.45 0.72 -50.33
C MET A 6 28.37 1.77 -50.04
N LYS A 7 27.09 1.39 -49.94
CA LYS A 7 26.01 2.32 -49.59
C LYS A 7 25.80 2.36 -48.08
N GLU A 8 25.74 3.58 -47.54
CA GLU A 8 25.36 3.82 -46.16
C GLU A 8 23.95 3.28 -45.90
N VAL A 9 23.82 2.37 -44.94
CA VAL A 9 22.53 1.80 -44.55
C VAL A 9 21.80 2.82 -43.67
N LYS A 10 20.61 3.21 -44.10
CA LYS A 10 19.75 4.11 -43.32
C LYS A 10 18.88 3.30 -42.36
N LEU A 11 18.68 3.84 -41.16
CA LEU A 11 17.80 3.22 -40.16
C LEU A 11 16.33 3.24 -40.60
N TRP A 12 15.91 4.25 -41.36
CA TRP A 12 14.55 4.38 -41.88
C TRP A 12 14.55 4.91 -43.32
N ASN A 13 13.48 4.60 -44.05
CA ASN A 13 13.26 5.02 -45.44
C ASN A 13 12.07 5.96 -45.62
N ASP A 14 11.18 6.06 -44.62
CA ASP A 14 10.03 6.97 -44.63
C ASP A 14 9.75 7.62 -43.26
N LYS A 15 8.77 8.54 -43.22
CA LYS A 15 8.40 9.29 -42.01
C LYS A 15 7.78 8.40 -40.92
N ARG A 16 7.02 7.38 -41.30
CA ARG A 16 6.34 6.48 -40.37
C ARG A 16 7.34 5.55 -39.68
N GLU A 17 8.29 5.02 -40.44
CA GLU A 17 9.38 4.19 -39.94
C GLU A 17 10.30 5.01 -39.01
N ARG A 18 10.58 6.28 -39.35
CA ARG A 18 11.30 7.18 -38.45
C ARG A 18 10.59 7.36 -37.11
N GLU A 19 9.30 7.69 -37.13
CA GLU A 19 8.50 7.88 -35.91
C GLU A 19 8.44 6.59 -35.06
N MET A 20 8.38 5.42 -35.70
CA MET A 20 8.48 4.14 -35.01
C MET A 20 9.82 3.99 -34.28
N TYR A 21 10.95 4.30 -34.93
CA TYR A 21 12.27 4.22 -34.30
C TYR A 21 12.48 5.28 -33.21
N ASP A 22 11.90 6.47 -33.35
CA ASP A 22 11.91 7.50 -32.30
C ASP A 22 11.22 6.96 -31.03
N ASN A 23 10.05 6.35 -31.17
CA ASN A 23 9.36 5.71 -30.04
C ASN A 23 10.13 4.53 -29.43
N PHE A 24 10.82 3.73 -30.26
CA PHE A 24 11.67 2.65 -29.77
C PHE A 24 12.87 3.20 -29.00
N ALA A 25 13.45 4.31 -29.45
CA ALA A 25 14.53 4.98 -28.75
C ALA A 25 14.08 5.48 -27.38
N ASP A 26 12.88 6.06 -27.27
CA ASP A 26 12.31 6.49 -26.00
C ASP A 26 12.06 5.32 -25.05
N LEU A 27 11.49 4.21 -25.54
CA LEU A 27 11.27 3.01 -24.74
C LEU A 27 12.60 2.43 -24.23
N PHE A 28 13.61 2.35 -25.10
CA PHE A 28 14.95 1.91 -24.76
C PHE A 28 15.59 2.81 -23.70
N ALA A 29 15.46 4.14 -23.86
CA ALA A 29 16.00 5.13 -22.95
C ALA A 29 15.37 5.02 -21.56
N ILE A 30 14.05 4.86 -21.47
CA ILE A 30 13.35 4.72 -20.19
C ILE A 30 13.83 3.47 -19.44
N ILE A 31 13.90 2.33 -20.11
CA ILE A 31 14.35 1.06 -19.49
C ILE A 31 15.81 1.19 -19.00
N ARG A 32 16.70 1.74 -19.84
CA ARG A 32 18.11 1.97 -19.45
C ARG A 32 18.22 2.94 -18.28
N THR A 33 17.42 3.99 -18.27
CA THR A 33 17.45 5.00 -17.20
C THR A 33 16.96 4.40 -15.89
N MET A 34 15.88 3.62 -15.91
CA MET A 34 15.39 2.89 -14.74
C MET A 34 16.45 1.96 -14.17
N GLU A 35 17.13 1.19 -15.02
CA GLU A 35 18.20 0.29 -14.60
C GLU A 35 19.33 1.03 -13.87
N LYS A 36 19.69 2.22 -14.36
CA LYS A 36 20.71 3.06 -13.72
C LYS A 36 20.22 3.69 -12.43
N LEU A 37 18.95 4.11 -12.38
CA LEU A 37 18.32 4.66 -11.19
C LEU A 37 18.27 3.63 -10.06
N GLU A 38 17.79 2.42 -10.33
CA GLU A 38 17.76 1.32 -9.35
C GLU A 38 19.17 0.98 -8.86
N LYS A 39 20.16 0.87 -9.77
CA LYS A 39 21.55 0.61 -9.38
C LYS A 39 22.17 1.74 -8.55
N ALA A 40 21.83 3.00 -8.82
CA ALA A 40 22.30 4.13 -8.03
C ALA A 40 21.69 4.10 -6.62
N TYR A 41 20.40 3.79 -6.51
CA TYR A 41 19.73 3.64 -5.21
C TYR A 41 20.29 2.47 -4.39
N VAL A 42 20.47 1.28 -4.99
CA VAL A 42 21.06 0.11 -4.32
C VAL A 42 22.49 0.37 -3.84
N ARG A 43 23.23 1.25 -4.52
CA ARG A 43 24.58 1.67 -4.14
C ARG A 43 24.60 2.84 -3.16
N ASP A 44 23.44 3.27 -2.67
CA ASP A 44 23.27 4.38 -1.74
C ASP A 44 23.85 5.71 -2.27
N VAL A 45 23.84 5.89 -3.60
CA VAL A 45 24.34 7.11 -4.25
C VAL A 45 23.28 8.22 -4.26
N ILE A 46 22.00 7.84 -4.18
CA ILE A 46 20.85 8.75 -4.20
C ILE A 46 19.95 8.47 -3.00
N SER A 47 19.39 9.53 -2.43
CA SER A 47 18.51 9.40 -1.26
C SER A 47 17.13 8.86 -1.67
N PRO A 48 16.38 8.23 -0.74
CA PRO A 48 14.98 7.84 -0.98
C PRO A 48 14.09 9.00 -1.48
N LYS A 49 14.33 10.22 -0.97
CA LYS A 49 13.56 11.42 -1.31
C LYS A 49 13.72 11.83 -2.78
N ASP A 50 14.90 11.60 -3.34
CA ASP A 50 15.18 11.91 -4.74
C ASP A 50 14.85 10.73 -5.67
N TYR A 51 15.02 9.51 -5.18
CA TYR A 51 14.73 8.28 -5.91
C TYR A 51 13.23 8.09 -6.20
N GLU A 52 12.37 8.21 -5.18
CA GLU A 52 10.94 7.95 -5.30
C GLU A 52 10.22 8.75 -6.42
N PRO A 53 10.37 10.09 -6.50
CA PRO A 53 9.69 10.87 -7.52
C PRO A 53 10.18 10.53 -8.94
N GLU A 54 11.49 10.35 -9.13
CA GLU A 54 12.05 10.01 -10.44
C GLU A 54 11.68 8.58 -10.87
N CYS A 55 11.67 7.62 -9.94
CA CYS A 55 11.22 6.25 -10.21
C CYS A 55 9.74 6.24 -10.62
N THR A 56 8.89 6.95 -9.87
CA THR A 56 7.45 7.07 -10.15
C THR A 56 7.20 7.69 -11.52
N LYS A 57 7.95 8.75 -11.85
CA LYS A 57 7.87 9.43 -13.15
C LYS A 57 8.26 8.49 -14.30
N LEU A 58 9.37 7.75 -14.19
CA LEU A 58 9.79 6.78 -15.21
C LEU A 58 8.78 5.65 -15.39
N ILE A 59 8.17 5.16 -14.30
CA ILE A 59 7.09 4.15 -14.37
C ILE A 59 5.89 4.71 -15.14
N ALA A 60 5.46 5.94 -14.85
CA ALA A 60 4.33 6.57 -15.53
C ALA A 60 4.61 6.78 -17.03
N GLN A 61 5.80 7.26 -17.38
CA GLN A 61 6.25 7.41 -18.77
C GLN A 61 6.27 6.07 -19.50
N PHE A 62 6.85 5.03 -18.88
CA PHE A 62 6.90 3.68 -19.43
C PHE A 62 5.50 3.14 -19.73
N LYS A 63 4.57 3.22 -18.77
CA LYS A 63 3.18 2.76 -18.94
C LYS A 63 2.45 3.50 -20.06
N THR A 64 2.68 4.81 -20.16
CA THR A 64 2.07 5.65 -21.19
C THR A 64 2.57 5.25 -22.58
N LEU A 65 3.88 5.10 -22.73
CA LEU A 65 4.51 4.74 -24.00
C LEU A 65 4.21 3.30 -24.43
N THR A 66 4.24 2.34 -23.51
CA THR A 66 3.91 0.94 -23.83
C THR A 66 2.44 0.76 -24.20
N THR A 67 1.55 1.59 -23.65
CA THR A 67 0.13 1.61 -24.07
C THR A 67 -0.03 2.09 -25.51
N SER A 68 0.69 3.15 -25.91
CA SER A 68 0.63 3.65 -27.31
C SER A 68 1.33 2.73 -28.30
N LEU A 69 2.33 1.96 -27.86
CA LEU A 69 3.10 1.03 -28.69
C LEU A 69 2.56 -0.40 -28.73
N LYS A 70 1.42 -0.69 -28.11
CA LYS A 70 0.92 -2.06 -27.94
C LYS A 70 0.83 -2.88 -29.25
N ASP A 71 0.46 -2.22 -30.35
CA ASP A 71 0.33 -2.87 -31.66
C ASP A 71 1.70 -3.17 -32.32
N THR A 72 2.72 -2.37 -32.01
CA THR A 72 4.06 -2.47 -32.60
C THR A 72 5.03 -3.27 -31.72
N VAL A 73 4.87 -3.15 -30.39
CA VAL A 73 5.68 -3.81 -29.36
C VAL A 73 4.73 -4.52 -28.39
N PRO A 74 4.19 -5.70 -28.75
CA PRO A 74 3.25 -6.43 -27.91
C PRO A 74 3.90 -7.05 -26.67
N SER A 75 5.22 -7.20 -26.66
CA SER A 75 5.99 -7.73 -25.53
C SER A 75 7.28 -6.94 -25.35
N VAL A 76 7.41 -6.31 -24.17
CA VAL A 76 8.61 -5.58 -23.79
C VAL A 76 9.79 -6.54 -23.60
N ASP A 77 9.56 -7.77 -23.11
CA ASP A 77 10.60 -8.80 -22.99
C ASP A 77 11.25 -9.11 -24.34
N ARG A 78 10.43 -9.29 -25.39
CA ARG A 78 10.93 -9.53 -26.76
C ARG A 78 11.66 -8.31 -27.33
N PHE A 79 11.21 -7.11 -27.01
CA PHE A 79 11.90 -5.88 -27.38
C PHE A 79 13.30 -5.84 -26.73
N MET A 80 13.38 -6.13 -25.43
CA MET A 80 14.64 -6.17 -24.69
C MET A 80 15.59 -7.24 -25.23
N GLU A 81 15.09 -8.43 -25.60
CA GLU A 81 15.88 -9.47 -26.24
C GLU A 81 16.43 -9.01 -27.60
N THR A 82 15.57 -8.42 -28.44
CA THR A 82 15.91 -7.92 -29.78
C THR A 82 17.03 -6.87 -29.72
N TYR A 83 16.95 -5.95 -28.76
CA TYR A 83 17.94 -4.88 -28.57
C TYR A 83 19.04 -5.23 -27.56
N LYS A 84 19.13 -6.50 -27.13
CA LYS A 84 20.17 -7.04 -26.22
C LYS A 84 20.31 -6.23 -24.93
N MET A 85 19.18 -5.94 -24.29
CA MET A 85 19.11 -5.15 -23.07
C MET A 85 19.23 -6.03 -21.83
N ASP A 86 20.38 -5.96 -21.15
CA ASP A 86 20.56 -6.56 -19.82
C ASP A 86 20.19 -5.54 -18.74
N CYS A 87 18.91 -5.53 -18.35
CA CYS A 87 18.34 -4.59 -17.38
C CYS A 87 17.41 -5.28 -16.38
N PRO A 88 17.91 -6.22 -15.54
CA PRO A 88 17.08 -7.02 -14.64
C PRO A 88 16.41 -6.18 -13.54
N ALA A 89 17.03 -5.09 -13.07
CA ALA A 89 16.43 -4.23 -12.06
C ALA A 89 15.28 -3.40 -12.66
N ALA A 90 15.46 -2.90 -13.89
CA ALA A 90 14.39 -2.24 -14.62
C ALA A 90 13.21 -3.17 -14.91
N VAL A 91 13.45 -4.43 -15.28
CA VAL A 91 12.39 -5.44 -15.49
C VAL A 91 11.58 -5.62 -14.22
N ASN A 92 12.24 -5.84 -13.08
CA ASN A 92 11.55 -5.98 -11.81
C ASN A 92 10.71 -4.74 -11.48
N ARG A 93 11.26 -3.53 -11.67
CA ARG A 93 10.55 -2.30 -11.34
C ARG A 93 9.40 -1.98 -12.29
N LEU A 94 9.59 -2.13 -13.59
CA LEU A 94 8.65 -1.68 -14.63
C LEU A 94 7.57 -2.73 -14.95
N LEU A 95 7.93 -4.02 -14.99
CA LEU A 95 7.04 -5.09 -15.43
C LEU A 95 6.43 -5.87 -14.26
N VAL A 96 7.15 -6.02 -13.15
CA VAL A 96 6.70 -6.86 -12.03
C VAL A 96 6.06 -6.03 -10.91
N SER A 97 6.81 -5.08 -10.33
CA SER A 97 6.39 -4.34 -9.13
C SER A 97 5.51 -3.12 -9.46
N GLY A 98 5.94 -2.29 -10.41
CA GLY A 98 5.19 -1.11 -10.84
C GLY A 98 5.09 0.03 -9.81
N ILE A 99 5.84 -0.04 -8.71
CA ILE A 99 5.98 0.97 -7.65
C ILE A 99 7.45 1.06 -7.22
N PRO A 100 7.95 2.16 -6.62
CA PRO A 100 9.35 2.26 -6.16
C PRO A 100 9.72 1.25 -5.04
N ALA A 101 11.01 0.90 -4.94
CA ALA A 101 11.52 -0.10 -3.97
C ALA A 101 11.17 0.25 -2.52
N THR A 102 11.30 1.54 -2.18
CA THR A 102 11.02 2.07 -0.85
C THR A 102 9.57 1.88 -0.45
N VAL A 103 8.63 2.03 -1.39
CA VAL A 103 7.19 1.86 -1.17
C VAL A 103 6.85 0.38 -1.01
N GLU A 104 7.43 -0.47 -1.87
CA GLU A 104 7.30 -1.93 -1.81
C GLU A 104 7.80 -2.48 -0.47
N HIS A 105 8.97 -2.05 -0.02
CA HIS A 105 9.53 -2.46 1.27
C HIS A 105 8.82 -1.80 2.45
N LYS A 106 8.27 -0.58 2.33
CA LYS A 106 7.45 0.05 3.37
C LYS A 106 6.09 -0.62 3.56
N ALA A 107 5.53 -1.19 2.50
CA ALA A 107 4.34 -2.05 2.62
C ALA A 107 4.67 -3.37 3.35
N GLN A 108 5.92 -3.84 3.27
CA GLN A 108 6.42 -5.01 3.99
C GLN A 108 6.89 -4.67 5.42
N SER A 109 7.39 -3.46 5.66
CA SER A 109 7.77 -2.93 6.98
C SER A 109 6.63 -2.10 7.58
N SER A 110 5.67 -2.81 8.14
CA SER A 110 4.42 -2.33 8.74
C SER A 110 4.58 -1.43 9.98
N ASP A 111 5.44 -0.42 9.98
CA ASP A 111 5.65 0.43 11.17
C ASP A 111 4.71 1.66 11.16
N MET A 112 4.54 2.32 10.01
CA MET A 112 3.65 3.48 9.89
C MET A 112 2.16 3.08 9.91
N GLY A 113 1.80 1.98 9.25
CA GLY A 113 0.41 1.47 9.27
C GLY A 113 0.00 1.00 10.66
N THR A 114 0.95 0.45 11.43
CA THR A 114 0.75 0.07 12.82
C THR A 114 0.54 1.30 13.70
N ALA A 115 1.38 2.33 13.60
CA ALA A 115 1.22 3.54 14.42
C ALA A 115 -0.15 4.21 14.22
N VAL A 116 -0.61 4.29 12.96
CA VAL A 116 -1.95 4.80 12.64
C VAL A 116 -3.04 3.88 13.20
N ALA A 117 -2.94 2.57 13.01
CA ALA A 117 -3.93 1.61 13.53
C ALA A 117 -3.99 1.62 15.07
N VAL A 118 -2.85 1.81 15.74
CA VAL A 118 -2.76 1.95 17.20
C VAL A 118 -3.44 3.24 17.65
N ALA A 119 -3.17 4.36 16.99
CA ALA A 119 -3.82 5.63 17.29
C ALA A 119 -5.35 5.57 17.10
N GLU A 120 -5.82 4.93 16.02
CA GLU A 120 -7.24 4.66 15.79
C GLU A 120 -7.85 3.85 16.96
N CYS A 121 -7.18 2.77 17.39
CA CYS A 121 -7.66 1.97 18.52
C CYS A 121 -7.80 2.80 19.80
N VAL A 122 -6.78 3.60 20.15
CA VAL A 122 -6.82 4.46 21.34
C VAL A 122 -7.99 5.45 21.26
N GLN A 123 -8.18 6.10 20.11
CA GLN A 123 -9.30 7.02 19.89
C GLN A 123 -10.66 6.33 20.09
N HIS A 124 -10.85 5.15 19.52
CA HIS A 124 -12.11 4.42 19.62
C HIS A 124 -12.36 3.87 21.02
N PHE A 125 -11.32 3.47 21.76
CA PHE A 125 -11.41 3.13 23.17
C PHE A 125 -11.92 4.32 23.99
N ILE A 126 -11.30 5.50 23.82
CA ILE A 126 -11.70 6.72 24.52
C ILE A 126 -13.15 7.07 24.18
N THR A 127 -13.51 7.06 22.89
CA THR A 127 -14.85 7.39 22.42
C THR A 127 -15.90 6.45 23.03
N ALA A 128 -15.67 5.13 23.00
CA ALA A 128 -16.58 4.15 23.57
C ALA A 128 -16.75 4.31 25.10
N MET A 129 -15.66 4.56 25.82
CA MET A 129 -15.71 4.80 27.27
C MET A 129 -16.43 6.11 27.61
N ASP A 130 -16.18 7.18 26.85
CA ASP A 130 -16.78 8.49 27.08
C ASP A 130 -18.27 8.49 26.77
N SER A 131 -18.73 7.80 25.72
CA SER A 131 -20.17 7.60 25.46
C SER A 131 -20.88 7.04 26.69
N LEU A 132 -20.30 6.04 27.35
CA LEU A 132 -20.89 5.45 28.54
C LEU A 132 -20.86 6.42 29.74
N LYS A 133 -19.75 7.14 29.92
CA LYS A 133 -19.61 8.13 31.00
C LYS A 133 -20.54 9.34 30.83
N LEU A 134 -20.90 9.68 29.59
CA LEU A 134 -21.87 10.72 29.25
C LEU A 134 -23.32 10.24 29.30
N ASN A 135 -23.56 9.03 29.85
CA ASN A 135 -24.89 8.43 29.98
C ASN A 135 -25.59 8.17 28.63
N MET A 136 -24.84 7.93 27.55
CA MET A 136 -25.37 7.52 26.25
C MET A 136 -25.58 6.00 26.27
N MET A 137 -26.75 5.55 26.74
CA MET A 137 -27.03 4.13 27.01
C MET A 137 -27.81 3.42 25.90
N ALA A 138 -28.36 4.16 24.95
CA ALA A 138 -29.15 3.60 23.85
C ALA A 138 -28.27 2.79 22.89
N VAL A 139 -28.83 1.71 22.33
CA VAL A 139 -28.11 0.80 21.44
C VAL A 139 -27.55 1.53 20.21
N ASP A 140 -28.31 2.44 19.60
CA ASP A 140 -27.86 3.24 18.44
C ASP A 140 -26.70 4.21 18.77
N GLN A 141 -26.53 4.55 20.04
CA GLN A 141 -25.42 5.37 20.53
C GLN A 141 -24.19 4.54 20.90
N VAL A 142 -24.39 3.37 21.51
CA VAL A 142 -23.29 2.51 22.00
C VAL A 142 -22.74 1.59 20.92
N HIS A 143 -23.58 1.12 20.00
CA HIS A 143 -23.17 0.17 18.97
C HIS A 143 -22.11 0.72 17.99
N PRO A 144 -22.25 1.93 17.41
CA PRO A 144 -21.26 2.47 16.47
C PRO A 144 -19.83 2.54 17.03
N PRO A 145 -19.56 3.15 18.21
CA PRO A 145 -18.18 3.24 18.72
C PRO A 145 -17.57 1.87 19.05
N LEU A 146 -18.37 0.88 19.48
CA LEU A 146 -17.88 -0.49 19.69
C LEU A 146 -17.54 -1.19 18.37
N SER A 147 -18.34 -0.99 17.33
CA SER A 147 -18.09 -1.54 16.00
C SER A 147 -16.81 -0.96 15.40
N ASP A 148 -16.62 0.36 15.51
CA ASP A 148 -15.41 1.03 15.04
C ASP A 148 -14.18 0.57 15.81
N LEU A 149 -14.30 0.42 17.14
CA LEU A 149 -13.25 -0.14 17.98
C LEU A 149 -12.86 -1.56 17.56
N LEU A 150 -13.83 -2.44 17.32
CA LEU A 150 -13.56 -3.80 16.86
C LEU A 150 -12.86 -3.80 15.49
N SER A 151 -13.32 -2.94 14.57
CA SER A 151 -12.70 -2.78 13.25
C SER A 151 -11.25 -2.33 13.37
N ALA A 152 -10.98 -1.30 14.18
CA ALA A 152 -9.63 -0.81 14.44
C ALA A 152 -8.72 -1.87 15.05
N LEU A 153 -9.20 -2.62 16.06
CA LEU A 153 -8.45 -3.72 16.68
C LEU A 153 -8.06 -4.80 15.66
N ASN A 154 -8.88 -5.06 14.65
CA ASN A 154 -8.57 -6.04 13.60
C ASN A 154 -7.51 -5.55 12.60
N LYS A 155 -7.28 -4.23 12.50
CA LYS A 155 -6.23 -3.65 11.65
C LYS A 155 -4.85 -3.70 12.30
N VAL A 156 -4.75 -3.92 13.61
CA VAL A 156 -3.46 -3.99 14.31
C VAL A 156 -2.84 -5.38 14.11
N PRO A 157 -1.76 -5.51 13.32
CA PRO A 157 -1.20 -6.81 12.94
C PRO A 157 -0.55 -7.55 14.12
N GLN A 158 -0.20 -6.82 15.19
CA GLN A 158 0.45 -7.34 16.39
C GLN A 158 -0.52 -8.09 17.31
N LEU A 159 -1.83 -7.80 17.20
CA LEU A 159 -2.83 -8.41 18.06
C LEU A 159 -3.26 -9.74 17.47
N SER A 160 -3.15 -10.79 18.28
CA SER A 160 -3.67 -12.11 17.92
C SER A 160 -5.18 -12.08 17.64
N SER A 161 -5.67 -13.09 16.92
CA SER A 161 -7.11 -13.22 16.59
C SER A 161 -7.98 -13.45 17.83
N ASP A 162 -7.40 -14.04 18.87
CA ASP A 162 -7.99 -14.37 20.17
C ASP A 162 -7.71 -13.30 21.25
N PHE A 163 -7.15 -12.14 20.87
CA PHE A 163 -6.95 -11.03 21.80
C PHE A 163 -8.24 -10.71 22.55
N GLU A 164 -8.16 -10.65 23.88
CA GLU A 164 -9.31 -10.53 24.79
C GLU A 164 -10.25 -9.39 24.41
N GLY A 165 -9.69 -8.22 24.08
CA GLY A 165 -10.48 -7.06 23.64
C GLY A 165 -11.32 -7.34 22.40
N LYS A 166 -10.79 -8.08 21.40
CA LYS A 166 -11.57 -8.47 20.20
C LYS A 166 -12.71 -9.41 20.56
N VAL A 167 -12.50 -10.33 21.51
CA VAL A 167 -13.53 -11.28 21.96
C VAL A 167 -14.64 -10.53 22.68
N LYS A 168 -14.29 -9.68 23.65
CA LYS A 168 -15.24 -8.87 24.42
C LYS A 168 -16.07 -7.94 23.53
N MET A 169 -15.44 -7.24 22.59
CA MET A 169 -16.20 -6.36 21.68
C MET A 169 -17.18 -7.13 20.81
N ARG A 170 -16.80 -8.33 20.33
CA ARG A 170 -17.72 -9.21 19.57
C ARG A 170 -18.89 -9.68 20.43
N GLU A 171 -18.66 -10.04 21.68
CA GLU A 171 -19.72 -10.44 22.62
C GLU A 171 -20.72 -9.31 22.87
N TRP A 172 -20.22 -8.10 23.11
CA TRP A 172 -21.06 -6.92 23.33
C TRP A 172 -21.85 -6.51 22.09
N ILE A 173 -21.21 -6.47 20.92
CA ILE A 173 -21.90 -6.20 19.64
C ILE A 173 -22.98 -7.26 19.36
N SER A 174 -22.68 -8.54 19.59
CA SER A 174 -23.65 -9.63 19.43
C SER A 174 -24.85 -9.48 20.37
N ARG A 175 -24.64 -8.96 21.59
CA ARG A 175 -25.71 -8.65 22.54
C ARG A 175 -26.55 -7.46 22.06
N LEU A 176 -25.91 -6.37 21.65
CA LEU A 176 -26.59 -5.16 21.17
C LEU A 176 -27.43 -5.43 19.92
N ASN A 177 -26.95 -6.29 19.01
CA ASN A 177 -27.70 -6.69 17.81
C ASN A 177 -29.00 -7.46 18.10
N LYS A 178 -29.20 -7.94 19.33
CA LYS A 178 -30.46 -8.59 19.77
C LYS A 178 -31.46 -7.60 20.37
N MET A 179 -31.07 -6.34 20.50
CA MET A 179 -31.87 -5.25 21.05
C MET A 179 -32.27 -4.30 19.91
N SER A 180 -33.37 -3.57 20.10
CA SER A 180 -33.75 -2.48 19.20
C SER A 180 -32.82 -1.30 19.37
N ALA A 181 -32.67 -0.47 18.33
CA ALA A 181 -31.87 0.75 18.37
C ALA A 181 -32.24 1.70 19.53
N ALA A 182 -33.52 1.73 19.92
CA ALA A 182 -34.03 2.57 21.00
C ALA A 182 -33.94 1.92 22.39
N ASP A 183 -33.58 0.64 22.48
CA ASP A 183 -33.42 -0.02 23.78
C ASP A 183 -32.15 0.51 24.46
N GLU A 184 -32.19 0.61 25.78
CA GLU A 184 -31.06 1.08 26.59
C GLU A 184 -30.38 -0.06 27.33
N LEU A 185 -29.05 0.05 27.49
CA LEU A 185 -28.30 -0.78 28.42
C LEU A 185 -28.75 -0.48 29.85
N THR A 186 -28.90 -1.52 30.67
CA THR A 186 -29.13 -1.33 32.10
C THR A 186 -27.88 -0.78 32.79
N ASP A 187 -28.02 -0.10 33.93
CA ASP A 187 -26.87 0.40 34.71
C ASP A 187 -25.81 -0.67 34.99
N GLN A 188 -26.26 -1.91 35.24
CA GLN A 188 -25.36 -3.04 35.45
C GLN A 188 -24.62 -3.42 34.17
N GLN A 189 -25.30 -3.43 33.02
CA GLN A 189 -24.69 -3.73 31.72
C GLN A 189 -23.69 -2.65 31.31
N ALA A 190 -24.05 -1.38 31.50
CA ALA A 190 -23.18 -0.25 31.19
C ALA A 190 -21.90 -0.28 32.04
N ARG A 191 -22.02 -0.56 33.35
CA ARG A 191 -20.85 -0.73 34.24
C ARG A 191 -19.97 -1.91 33.83
N GLN A 192 -20.58 -3.04 33.44
CA GLN A 192 -19.82 -4.19 32.97
C GLN A 192 -19.10 -3.91 31.64
N LEU A 193 -19.76 -3.24 30.70
CA LEU A 193 -19.17 -2.86 29.43
C LEU A 193 -18.00 -1.89 29.64
N LEU A 194 -18.16 -0.90 30.51
CA LEU A 194 -17.08 0.04 30.85
C LEU A 194 -15.88 -0.69 31.46
N PHE A 195 -16.11 -1.63 32.39
CA PHE A 195 -15.05 -2.45 32.97
C PHE A 195 -14.34 -3.31 31.91
N ASP A 196 -15.08 -3.95 31.01
CA ASP A 196 -14.51 -4.75 29.92
C ASP A 196 -13.69 -3.87 28.96
N LEU A 197 -14.14 -2.65 28.66
CA LEU A 197 -13.41 -1.66 27.86
C LEU A 197 -12.10 -1.23 28.53
N GLU A 198 -12.12 -0.88 29.81
CA GLU A 198 -10.93 -0.48 30.58
C GLU A 198 -9.91 -1.62 30.67
N THR A 199 -10.38 -2.84 30.94
CA THR A 199 -9.52 -4.03 31.01
C THR A 199 -8.92 -4.34 29.63
N SER A 200 -9.73 -4.28 28.57
CA SER A 200 -9.28 -4.49 27.19
C SER A 200 -8.27 -3.44 26.75
N TYR A 201 -8.45 -2.18 27.16
CA TYR A 201 -7.53 -1.09 26.87
C TYR A 201 -6.18 -1.31 27.56
N ASN A 202 -6.18 -1.69 28.83
CA ASN A 202 -4.94 -2.01 29.56
C ASN A 202 -4.21 -3.21 28.94
N ALA A 203 -4.94 -4.26 28.56
CA ALA A 203 -4.39 -5.40 27.84
C ALA A 203 -3.80 -4.97 26.48
N PHE A 204 -4.47 -4.06 25.77
CA PHE A 204 -4.03 -3.53 24.49
C PHE A 204 -2.71 -2.76 24.65
N ILE A 205 -2.63 -1.81 25.58
CA ILE A 205 -1.40 -1.04 25.84
C ILE A 205 -0.24 -1.95 26.26
N ASN A 206 -0.50 -3.00 27.03
CA ASN A 206 0.52 -3.98 27.44
C ASN A 206 1.00 -4.87 26.28
N ALA A 207 0.17 -5.10 25.26
CA ALA A 207 0.53 -5.87 24.08
C ALA A 207 1.36 -5.06 23.07
N LEU A 208 1.38 -3.73 23.18
CA LEU A 208 2.20 -2.88 22.31
C LEU A 208 3.68 -2.95 22.69
N PRO A 209 4.60 -2.78 21.71
CA PRO A 209 6.03 -2.75 21.99
C PRO A 209 6.35 -1.61 22.96
N LYS A 210 6.98 -1.93 24.09
CA LYS A 210 7.51 -0.90 25.01
C LYS A 210 8.76 -0.30 24.39
N SER A 211 8.83 1.04 24.29
CA SER A 211 10.08 1.71 23.94
C SER A 211 11.11 1.40 25.03
N SER A 212 12.10 0.59 24.70
CA SER A 212 13.33 0.43 25.47
C SER A 212 14.21 1.66 25.37
#